data_AF-A0A447N295-F1
#
_entry.id   AF-A0A447N295-F1
#
_cell.length_a   1.000
_cell.length_b   1.000
_cell.length_c   1.000
_cell.angle_alpha   90.00
_cell.angle_beta   90.00
_cell.angle_gamma   90.00
#
_symmetry.space_group_name_H-M   'P 1'
#
loop_
_entity.id
_entity.type
_entity.pdbx_description
1 polymer ?
#
loop_
_entity_poly.entity_id
_entity_poly.type
_entity_poly.pdbx_seq_one_letter_code
_entity_poly.pdbx_strand_id
1 'polypeptide(L)'
;MAHLTQDSTFTLGRRPAGLIYADKAKSFGGYTLFAPQTAEGRVYLVDEQGEVAHQWQLPVRAGRDAVLLPNGNLGYNGSHRTSANLYPAWDLWHGGDFYEVTPDNEIVWHYEDIFHHHDAQWLANGNLLYTAASPLPADIAARVTGGDPRRDAPDGVIQSDVVKEVNRDGEVVWEWRAWEHLNPEDFPDS
;
A
#
# COMPACT_ATOMS: atom_id res chain seq x y z
N MET A 1 16.33 -43.50 -38.51
CA MET A 1 15.41 -43.79 -37.40
C MET A 1 16.19 -43.69 -36.10
N ALA A 2 15.98 -42.61 -35.36
CA ALA A 2 16.34 -42.50 -33.95
C ALA A 2 15.28 -41.58 -33.34
N HIS A 3 14.32 -42.18 -32.63
CA HIS A 3 13.34 -41.47 -31.84
C HIS A 3 14.05 -40.85 -30.64
N LEU A 4 14.09 -39.52 -30.58
CA LEU A 4 14.35 -38.82 -29.34
C LEU A 4 13.01 -38.66 -28.62
N THR A 5 12.87 -39.42 -27.55
CA THR A 5 11.81 -39.32 -26.54
C THR A 5 11.83 -37.92 -25.92
N GLN A 6 10.68 -37.25 -25.91
CA GLN A 6 10.47 -36.03 -25.14
C GLN A 6 10.60 -36.35 -23.65
N ASP A 7 11.57 -35.71 -23.01
CA ASP A 7 11.75 -35.69 -21.56
C ASP A 7 10.68 -34.78 -20.94
N SER A 8 10.00 -35.25 -19.89
CA SER A 8 8.83 -34.61 -19.27
C SER A 8 9.19 -33.58 -18.18
N THR A 9 10.38 -33.00 -18.28
CA THR A 9 10.91 -32.03 -17.32
C THR A 9 10.39 -30.62 -17.62
N PHE A 10 9.32 -30.26 -16.92
CA PHE A 10 8.86 -28.90 -16.56
C PHE A 10 9.62 -27.73 -17.23
N THR A 11 9.34 -27.48 -18.51
CA THR A 11 9.84 -26.27 -19.17
C THR A 11 9.06 -25.09 -18.62
N LEU A 12 9.73 -24.23 -17.86
CA LEU A 12 9.28 -22.86 -17.57
C LEU A 12 9.27 -22.07 -18.89
N GLY A 13 8.36 -22.41 -19.79
CA GLY A 13 8.07 -21.61 -20.97
C GLY A 13 7.56 -20.28 -20.47
N ARG A 14 8.34 -19.21 -20.63
CA ARG A 14 7.87 -17.85 -20.36
C ARG A 14 6.57 -17.67 -21.14
N ARG A 15 5.45 -17.63 -20.44
CA ARG A 15 4.21 -17.12 -21.02
C ARG A 15 4.51 -15.70 -21.51
N PRO A 16 4.02 -15.30 -22.69
CA PRO A 16 4.11 -13.90 -23.09
C PRO A 16 3.56 -13.02 -21.95
N ALA A 17 4.33 -12.02 -21.53
CA ALA A 17 3.88 -11.01 -20.58
C ALA A 17 3.13 -9.91 -21.35
N GLY A 18 2.17 -9.25 -20.71
CA GLY A 18 1.33 -8.21 -21.32
C GLY A 18 -0.08 -8.70 -21.65
N LEU A 19 -0.81 -7.91 -22.44
CA LEU A 19 -2.18 -8.22 -22.84
C LEU A 19 -2.23 -9.46 -23.74
N ILE A 20 -2.79 -10.55 -23.22
CA ILE A 20 -2.93 -11.82 -23.95
C ILE A 20 -4.28 -11.98 -24.66
N TYR A 21 -5.28 -11.17 -24.28
CA TYR A 21 -6.63 -11.20 -24.86
C TYR A 21 -7.39 -9.91 -24.51
N ALA A 22 -8.06 -9.32 -25.50
CA ALA A 22 -9.02 -8.24 -25.31
C ALA A 22 -10.25 -8.43 -26.20
N ASP A 23 -11.44 -8.36 -25.59
CA ASP A 23 -12.74 -8.39 -26.28
C ASP A 23 -13.38 -7.00 -26.19
N LYS A 24 -13.20 -6.19 -27.24
CA LYS A 24 -13.71 -4.81 -27.26
C LYS A 24 -15.23 -4.72 -27.16
N ALA A 25 -15.96 -5.76 -27.55
CA ALA A 25 -17.42 -5.77 -27.44
C ALA A 25 -17.88 -5.98 -25.99
N LYS A 26 -17.00 -6.44 -25.10
CA LYS A 26 -17.26 -6.66 -23.68
C LYS A 26 -16.48 -5.72 -22.76
N SER A 27 -15.55 -4.94 -23.30
CA SER A 27 -14.80 -3.94 -22.57
C SER A 27 -15.58 -2.62 -22.47
N PHE A 28 -15.41 -1.90 -21.37
CA PHE A 28 -16.01 -0.58 -21.16
C PHE A 28 -15.18 0.58 -21.73
N GLY A 29 -14.06 0.32 -22.39
CA GLY A 29 -13.13 1.39 -22.72
C GLY A 29 -12.11 1.64 -21.61
N GLY A 30 -11.17 2.53 -21.89
CA GLY A 30 -10.46 3.30 -20.87
C GLY A 30 -9.04 2.84 -20.59
N TYR A 31 -8.60 3.15 -19.37
CA TYR A 31 -7.23 2.97 -18.93
C TYR A 31 -7.18 2.20 -17.62
N THR A 32 -6.13 1.40 -17.43
CA THR A 32 -5.81 0.74 -16.18
C THR A 32 -4.58 1.40 -15.57
N LEU A 33 -4.72 1.92 -14.36
CA LEU A 33 -3.61 2.43 -13.55
C LEU A 33 -3.11 1.31 -12.62
N PHE A 34 -1.80 1.09 -12.56
CA PHE A 34 -1.22 0.20 -11.56
C PHE A 34 0.20 0.63 -11.18
N ALA A 35 0.54 0.36 -9.91
CA ALA A 35 1.82 0.69 -9.29
C ALA A 35 2.52 -0.59 -8.82
N PRO A 36 3.39 -1.22 -9.64
CA PRO A 36 4.05 -2.45 -9.23
C PRO A 36 5.03 -2.21 -8.08
N GLN A 37 4.94 -3.02 -7.03
CA GLN A 37 5.82 -2.94 -5.87
C GLN A 37 7.31 -3.11 -6.23
N THR A 38 7.62 -3.83 -7.30
CA THR A 38 8.99 -4.15 -7.74
C THR A 38 9.45 -3.35 -8.96
N ALA A 39 8.71 -2.31 -9.37
CA ALA A 39 9.05 -1.47 -10.53
C ALA A 39 9.81 -0.19 -10.14
N GLU A 40 10.51 -0.17 -9.00
CA GLU A 40 11.38 0.94 -8.58
C GLU A 40 10.67 2.31 -8.61
N GLY A 41 9.40 2.34 -8.18
CA GLY A 41 8.60 3.56 -8.14
C GLY A 41 7.94 3.94 -9.48
N ARG A 42 8.02 3.11 -10.52
CA ARG A 42 7.26 3.36 -11.76
C ARG A 42 5.78 3.06 -11.56
N VAL A 43 4.93 3.96 -12.03
CA VAL A 43 3.48 3.79 -12.08
C VAL A 43 3.04 3.89 -13.53
N TYR A 44 2.18 2.97 -13.97
CA TYR A 44 1.78 2.84 -15.36
C TYR A 44 0.30 3.10 -15.53
N LEU A 45 -0.04 3.91 -16.53
CA LEU A 45 -1.37 3.98 -17.10
C LEU A 45 -1.34 3.26 -18.45
N VAL A 46 -2.01 2.12 -18.55
CA VAL A 46 -2.08 1.34 -19.80
C VAL A 46 -3.45 1.47 -20.44
N ASP A 47 -3.49 1.54 -21.76
CA ASP A 47 -4.74 1.56 -22.53
C ASP A 47 -5.30 0.15 -22.73
N GLU A 48 -6.45 0.06 -23.41
CA GLU A 48 -7.10 -1.22 -23.72
C GLU A 48 -6.33 -2.10 -24.71
N GLN A 49 -5.30 -1.58 -25.37
CA GLN A 49 -4.40 -2.35 -26.23
C GLN A 49 -3.21 -2.92 -25.43
N GLY A 50 -3.10 -2.56 -24.15
CA GLY A 50 -1.98 -2.93 -23.30
C GLY A 50 -0.74 -2.06 -23.54
N GLU A 51 -0.89 -0.96 -24.27
CA GLU A 51 0.19 -0.01 -24.51
C GLU A 51 0.27 1.00 -23.36
N VAL A 52 1.48 1.43 -23.02
CA VAL A 52 1.70 2.43 -21.96
C VAL A 52 1.28 3.79 -22.51
N ALA A 53 0.15 4.30 -22.03
CA ALA A 53 -0.36 5.62 -22.37
C ALA A 53 0.33 6.72 -21.58
N HIS A 54 0.70 6.44 -20.33
CA HIS A 54 1.43 7.35 -19.48
C HIS A 54 2.24 6.60 -18.41
N GLN A 55 3.31 7.23 -17.93
CA GLN A 55 4.16 6.67 -16.88
C GLN A 55 4.64 7.78 -15.93
N TRP A 56 4.53 7.52 -14.63
CA TRP A 56 5.18 8.31 -13.58
C TRP A 56 6.40 7.57 -13.03
N GLN A 57 7.37 8.33 -12.52
CA GLN A 57 8.55 7.85 -11.81
C GLN A 57 8.61 8.50 -10.42
N LEU A 58 8.36 7.69 -9.39
CA LEU A 58 8.32 8.11 -8.01
C LEU A 58 9.67 7.85 -7.33
N PRO A 59 10.03 8.61 -6.28
CA PRO A 59 11.33 8.46 -5.62
C PRO A 59 11.43 7.19 -4.76
N VAL A 60 10.29 6.55 -4.44
CA VAL A 60 10.20 5.33 -3.62
C VAL A 60 9.35 4.27 -4.31
N ARG A 61 9.59 3.00 -3.95
CA ARG A 61 8.75 1.88 -4.41
C ARG A 61 7.31 2.04 -3.93
N ALA A 62 6.37 1.38 -4.61
CA ALA A 62 4.98 1.39 -4.18
C ALA A 62 4.89 0.74 -2.80
N GLY A 63 4.29 1.45 -1.85
CA GLY A 63 3.88 0.88 -0.58
C GLY A 63 2.57 0.16 -0.82
N ARG A 64 1.59 0.89 -1.32
CA ARG A 64 0.26 0.41 -1.69
C ARG A 64 -0.01 0.67 -3.16
N ASP A 65 -1.01 1.47 -3.43
CA ASP A 65 -1.57 1.74 -4.73
C ASP A 65 -1.30 3.19 -5.16
N ALA A 66 -1.86 3.53 -6.31
CA ALA A 66 -1.88 4.87 -6.82
C ALA A 66 -3.28 5.12 -7.39
N VAL A 67 -3.72 6.36 -7.35
CA VAL A 67 -5.03 6.79 -7.84
C VAL A 67 -4.90 8.05 -8.68
N LEU A 68 -5.75 8.20 -9.69
CA LEU A 68 -5.91 9.49 -10.37
C LEU A 68 -6.85 10.37 -9.55
N LEU A 69 -6.37 11.56 -9.20
CA LEU A 69 -7.14 12.56 -8.48
C LEU A 69 -8.03 13.35 -9.46
N PRO A 70 -9.12 14.00 -8.97
CA PRO A 70 -10.04 14.75 -9.84
C PRO A 70 -9.39 15.89 -10.64
N ASN A 71 -8.25 16.40 -10.19
CA ASN A 71 -7.47 17.45 -10.87
C ASN A 71 -6.53 16.89 -11.98
N GLY A 72 -6.48 15.56 -12.18
CA GLY A 72 -5.62 14.89 -13.15
C GLY A 72 -4.23 14.52 -12.62
N ASN A 73 -3.92 14.86 -11.37
CA ASN A 73 -2.67 14.44 -10.73
C ASN A 73 -2.76 12.98 -10.24
N LEU A 74 -1.60 12.39 -9.99
CA LEU A 74 -1.45 11.10 -9.37
C LEU A 74 -1.36 11.27 -7.83
N GLY A 75 -2.28 10.65 -7.10
CA GLY A 75 -2.09 10.37 -5.67
C GLY A 75 -1.36 9.04 -5.52
N TYR A 76 -0.23 9.03 -4.83
CA TYR A 76 0.64 7.86 -4.72
C TYR A 76 0.92 7.48 -3.27
N ASN A 77 0.68 6.22 -2.93
CA ASN A 77 0.86 5.66 -1.60
C ASN A 77 2.17 4.84 -1.57
N GLY A 78 3.30 5.53 -1.37
CA GLY A 78 4.64 4.96 -1.38
C GLY A 78 5.04 4.24 -0.10
N SER A 79 6.09 3.43 -0.21
CA SER A 79 6.77 2.81 0.93
C SER A 79 7.73 3.82 1.52
N HIS A 80 7.61 4.09 2.83
CA HIS A 80 8.60 4.93 3.51
C HIS A 80 10.00 4.32 3.41
N ARG A 81 11.05 5.16 3.37
CA ARG A 81 12.44 4.69 3.23
C ARG A 81 12.97 4.06 4.51
N THR A 82 12.48 4.55 5.64
CA THR A 82 12.76 4.03 6.97
C THR A 82 11.61 3.17 7.43
N SER A 83 11.94 2.03 8.01
CA SER A 83 10.96 1.14 8.63
C SER A 83 10.91 1.38 10.13
N ALA A 84 9.71 1.42 10.71
CA ALA A 84 9.55 1.41 12.16
C ALA A 84 9.84 0.00 12.70
N ASN A 85 10.57 -0.09 13.81
CA ASN A 85 10.91 -1.38 14.43
C ASN A 85 9.77 -1.87 15.33
N LEU A 86 8.60 -2.18 14.75
CA LEU A 86 7.42 -2.61 15.50
C LEU A 86 7.37 -4.13 15.67
N TYR A 87 7.45 -4.87 14.55
CA TYR A 87 7.49 -6.33 14.56
C TYR A 87 8.15 -6.87 13.27
N PRO A 88 8.62 -8.14 13.23
CA PRO A 88 9.52 -8.64 12.19
C PRO A 88 9.01 -8.55 10.73
N ALA A 89 7.70 -8.42 10.51
CA ALA A 89 7.11 -8.34 9.18
C ALA A 89 6.83 -6.89 8.71
N TRP A 90 7.04 -5.89 9.57
CA TRP A 90 6.79 -4.48 9.25
C TRP A 90 7.64 -4.00 8.06
N ASP A 91 8.95 -4.30 8.08
CA ASP A 91 9.94 -3.92 7.05
C ASP A 91 9.53 -4.31 5.62
N LEU A 92 8.78 -5.40 5.46
CA LEU A 92 8.46 -5.92 4.14
C LEU A 92 7.32 -5.14 3.48
N TRP A 93 6.34 -4.72 4.29
CA TRP A 93 5.04 -4.30 3.79
C TRP A 93 4.59 -2.95 4.30
N HIS A 94 5.38 -2.16 5.02
CA HIS A 94 4.92 -0.83 5.43
C HIS A 94 4.75 0.14 4.24
N GLY A 95 3.89 1.13 4.43
CA GLY A 95 3.78 2.28 3.54
C GLY A 95 4.45 3.49 4.17
N GLY A 96 3.92 4.68 3.93
CA GLY A 96 4.08 5.83 4.81
C GLY A 96 4.76 7.01 4.16
N ASP A 97 4.83 7.03 2.83
CA ASP A 97 5.46 8.10 2.07
C ASP A 97 4.56 8.47 0.89
N PHE A 98 3.78 9.53 1.06
CA PHE A 98 2.63 9.87 0.23
C PHE A 98 2.93 11.07 -0.66
N TYR A 99 2.57 10.98 -1.94
CA TYR A 99 2.88 12.01 -2.93
C TYR A 99 1.66 12.39 -3.76
N GLU A 100 1.49 13.69 -4.02
CA GLU A 100 0.72 14.15 -5.18
C GLU A 100 1.68 14.58 -6.28
N VAL A 101 1.51 14.02 -7.48
CA VAL A 101 2.42 14.21 -8.60
C VAL A 101 1.67 14.60 -9.86
N THR A 102 2.13 15.62 -10.56
CA THR A 102 1.54 16.05 -11.83
C THR A 102 1.80 15.03 -12.94
N PRO A 103 1.07 15.08 -14.08
CA PRO A 103 1.41 14.29 -15.26
C PRO A 103 2.85 14.52 -15.78
N ASP A 104 3.47 15.65 -15.46
CA ASP A 104 4.85 15.97 -15.87
C ASP A 104 5.91 15.48 -14.85
N ASN A 105 5.52 14.62 -13.90
CA ASN A 105 6.39 14.11 -12.82
C ASN A 105 6.87 15.17 -11.81
N GLU A 106 6.14 16.28 -11.67
CA GLU A 106 6.39 17.26 -10.62
C GLU A 106 5.69 16.86 -9.32
N ILE A 107 6.43 16.76 -8.22
CA ILE A 107 5.84 16.55 -6.89
C ILE A 107 5.28 17.88 -6.39
N VAL A 108 3.97 17.94 -6.21
CA VAL A 108 3.26 19.16 -5.75
C VAL A 108 2.79 19.06 -4.31
N TRP A 109 2.81 17.86 -3.72
CA TRP A 109 2.56 17.64 -2.31
C TRP A 109 3.25 16.36 -1.81
N HIS A 110 3.69 16.36 -0.56
CA HIS A 110 4.41 15.25 0.08
C HIS A 110 4.10 15.20 1.57
N TYR A 111 3.88 14.00 2.11
CA TYR A 111 3.66 13.76 3.54
C TYR A 111 4.18 12.38 3.92
N GLU A 112 4.70 12.24 5.15
CA GLU A 112 5.29 11.00 5.64
C GLU A 112 4.71 10.62 7.01
N ASP A 113 4.43 9.32 7.20
CA ASP A 113 4.16 8.72 8.49
C ASP A 113 4.71 7.29 8.50
N ILE A 114 5.82 7.08 9.21
CA ILE A 114 6.54 5.79 9.26
C ILE A 114 5.70 4.66 9.88
N PHE A 115 4.61 5.02 10.54
CA PHE A 115 3.71 4.08 11.20
C PHE A 115 2.57 3.61 10.27
N HIS A 116 2.53 4.00 8.99
CA HIS A 116 1.50 3.51 8.04
C HIS A 116 1.73 2.04 7.58
N HIS A 117 0.68 1.21 7.59
CA HIS A 117 0.79 -0.24 7.33
C HIS A 117 -0.32 -0.92 6.52
N HIS A 118 -1.51 -0.37 6.36
CA HIS A 118 -2.52 -1.00 5.51
C HIS A 118 -2.99 -0.06 4.43
N ASP A 119 -4.10 0.63 4.62
CA ASP A 119 -4.78 1.29 3.52
C ASP A 119 -4.65 2.81 3.59
N ALA A 120 -4.74 3.46 2.43
CA ALA A 120 -4.69 4.91 2.33
C ALA A 120 -5.58 5.39 1.18
N GLN A 121 -6.46 6.33 1.49
CA GLN A 121 -7.48 6.85 0.59
C GLN A 121 -7.34 8.36 0.44
N TRP A 122 -7.23 8.81 -0.81
CA TRP A 122 -7.32 10.22 -1.17
C TRP A 122 -8.80 10.64 -1.23
N LEU A 123 -9.18 11.59 -0.38
CA LEU A 123 -10.56 12.03 -0.20
C LEU A 123 -10.95 13.15 -1.19
N ALA A 124 -12.25 13.30 -1.43
CA ALA A 124 -12.78 14.31 -2.35
C ALA A 124 -12.55 15.76 -1.89
N ASN A 125 -12.38 15.99 -0.58
CA ASN A 125 -11.99 17.28 -0.01
C ASN A 125 -10.49 17.57 -0.18
N GLY A 126 -9.74 16.64 -0.77
CA GLY A 126 -8.30 16.70 -0.92
C GLY A 126 -7.55 15.93 0.17
N ASN A 127 -8.10 15.73 1.37
CA ASN A 127 -7.35 15.13 2.48
C ASN A 127 -6.93 13.69 2.21
N LEU A 128 -5.98 13.20 2.98
CA LEU A 128 -5.53 11.81 2.94
C LEU A 128 -5.99 11.09 4.22
N LEU A 129 -6.73 10.00 4.07
CA LEU A 129 -7.15 9.12 5.16
C LEU A 129 -6.30 7.85 5.12
N TYR A 130 -5.63 7.47 6.21
CA TYR A 130 -4.75 6.31 6.21
C TYR A 130 -4.71 5.58 7.54
N THR A 131 -4.40 4.28 7.52
CA THR A 131 -4.21 3.48 8.74
C THR A 131 -2.78 3.61 9.25
N ALA A 132 -2.59 3.69 10.57
CA ALA A 132 -1.28 3.69 11.18
C ALA A 132 -1.26 2.85 12.47
N ALA A 133 -0.09 2.32 12.82
CA ALA A 133 0.14 1.74 14.12
C ALA A 133 0.33 2.85 15.16
N SER A 134 -0.16 2.61 16.37
CA SER A 134 0.06 3.47 17.52
C SER A 134 0.27 2.62 18.77
N PRO A 135 1.15 3.04 19.70
CA PRO A 135 1.24 2.42 21.01
C PRO A 135 -0.12 2.42 21.70
N LEU A 136 -0.51 1.26 22.22
CA LEU A 136 -1.72 1.12 23.02
C LEU A 136 -1.50 1.78 24.39
N PRO A 137 -2.46 2.54 24.94
CA PRO A 137 -2.35 3.09 26.29
C PRO A 137 -2.12 2.00 27.34
N ALA A 138 -1.25 2.25 28.31
CA ALA A 138 -0.77 1.23 29.25
C ALA A 138 -1.89 0.57 30.08
N ASP A 139 -2.94 1.33 30.41
CA ASP A 139 -4.13 0.86 31.12
C ASP A 139 -4.98 -0.11 30.28
N ILE A 140 -5.06 0.11 28.97
CA ILE A 140 -5.73 -0.80 28.04
C ILE A 140 -4.84 -2.01 27.72
N ALA A 141 -3.54 -1.79 27.52
CA ALA A 141 -2.57 -2.84 27.27
C ALA A 141 -2.52 -3.90 28.39
N ALA A 142 -2.70 -3.48 29.65
CA ALA A 142 -2.76 -4.39 30.80
C ALA A 142 -3.97 -5.35 30.79
N ARG A 143 -4.98 -5.08 29.94
CA ARG A 143 -6.19 -5.91 29.78
C ARG A 143 -6.11 -6.86 28.59
N VAL A 144 -5.05 -6.81 27.78
CA VAL A 144 -4.84 -7.72 26.65
C VAL A 144 -4.48 -9.10 27.19
N THR A 145 -5.25 -10.12 26.82
CA THR A 145 -5.09 -11.49 27.36
C THR A 145 -4.46 -12.49 26.38
N GLY A 146 -3.96 -12.04 25.23
CA GLY A 146 -3.41 -12.88 24.15
C GLY A 146 -2.11 -12.34 23.55
N GLY A 147 -1.62 -13.00 22.49
CA GLY A 147 -0.36 -12.68 21.79
C GLY A 147 0.89 -13.34 22.38
N ASP A 148 1.99 -13.36 21.61
CA ASP A 148 3.33 -13.75 22.08
C ASP A 148 4.17 -12.48 22.34
N PRO A 149 4.42 -12.10 23.61
CA PRO A 149 5.19 -10.90 23.93
C PRO A 149 6.59 -10.85 23.30
N ARG A 150 7.18 -12.00 22.95
CA ARG A 150 8.50 -12.04 22.29
C ARG A 150 8.44 -11.69 20.81
N ARG A 151 7.25 -11.78 20.19
CA ARG A 151 7.02 -11.53 18.76
C ARG A 151 6.23 -10.25 18.52
N ASP A 152 5.20 -10.03 19.32
CA ASP A 152 4.17 -9.01 19.08
C ASP A 152 4.44 -7.72 19.88
N ALA A 153 5.21 -7.82 20.97
CA ALA A 153 5.67 -6.68 21.78
C ALA A 153 7.12 -6.89 22.28
N PRO A 154 8.11 -7.11 21.39
CA PRO A 154 9.48 -7.45 21.79
C PRO A 154 10.19 -6.34 22.59
N ASP A 155 9.71 -5.10 22.46
CA ASP A 155 10.14 -3.92 23.23
C ASP A 155 9.24 -3.65 24.47
N GLY A 156 8.25 -4.51 24.71
CA GLY A 156 7.25 -4.38 25.77
C GLY A 156 6.09 -3.44 25.41
N VAL A 157 6.02 -2.92 24.19
CA VAL A 157 4.96 -2.01 23.75
C VAL A 157 3.97 -2.75 22.85
N ILE A 158 2.76 -2.94 23.36
CA ILE A 158 1.65 -3.46 22.55
C ILE A 158 1.20 -2.36 21.59
N GLN A 159 1.17 -2.67 20.31
CA GLN A 159 0.67 -1.77 19.27
C GLN A 159 -0.84 -1.97 19.04
N SER A 160 -1.49 -0.95 18.52
CA SER A 160 -2.88 -0.97 18.07
C SER A 160 -3.03 -0.16 16.78
N ASP A 161 -4.20 -0.21 16.17
CA ASP A 161 -4.50 0.48 14.92
C ASP A 161 -5.23 1.80 15.16
N VAL A 162 -4.80 2.82 14.43
CA VAL A 162 -5.51 4.10 14.28
C VAL A 162 -5.79 4.39 12.81
N VAL A 163 -6.79 5.22 12.56
CA VAL A 163 -7.06 5.82 11.25
C VAL A 163 -6.90 7.32 11.40
N LYS A 164 -6.07 7.93 10.56
CA LYS A 164 -5.78 9.37 10.59
C LYS A 164 -6.26 10.03 9.30
N GLU A 165 -6.88 11.19 9.41
CA GLU A 165 -7.11 12.09 8.28
C GLU A 165 -6.14 13.28 8.39
N VAL A 166 -5.31 13.46 7.37
CA VAL A 166 -4.37 14.57 7.27
C VAL A 166 -4.82 15.56 6.18
N ASN A 167 -4.77 16.85 6.50
CA ASN A 167 -5.07 17.91 5.56
C ASN A 167 -3.88 18.22 4.64
N ARG A 168 -4.07 19.15 3.71
CA ARG A 168 -3.00 19.56 2.76
C ARG A 168 -1.87 20.37 3.38
N ASP A 169 -2.07 20.89 4.59
CA ASP A 169 -1.03 21.55 5.38
C ASP A 169 -0.19 20.53 6.19
N GLY A 170 -0.52 19.23 6.12
CA GLY A 170 0.18 18.16 6.83
C GLY A 170 -0.29 17.98 8.27
N GLU A 171 -1.45 18.53 8.63
CA GLU A 171 -1.99 18.45 9.99
C GLU A 171 -3.02 17.31 10.10
N VAL A 172 -2.92 16.51 11.15
CA VAL A 172 -3.94 15.51 11.47
C VAL A 172 -5.18 16.23 11.98
N VAL A 173 -6.24 16.22 11.18
CA VAL A 173 -7.51 16.92 11.47
C VAL A 173 -8.57 16.01 12.09
N TRP A 174 -8.39 14.70 11.96
CA TRP A 174 -9.25 13.70 12.57
C TRP A 174 -8.46 12.42 12.83
N GLU A 175 -8.78 11.73 13.93
CA GLU A 175 -8.19 10.44 14.28
C GLU A 175 -9.26 9.55 14.91
N TRP A 176 -9.29 8.29 14.48
CA TRP A 176 -10.04 7.22 15.12
C TRP A 176 -9.08 6.19 15.67
N ARG A 177 -9.37 5.69 16.87
CA ARG A 177 -8.50 4.79 17.61
C ARG A 177 -9.23 3.51 17.96
N ALA A 178 -8.70 2.37 17.56
CA ALA A 178 -9.38 1.09 17.76
C ALA A 178 -9.77 0.84 19.22
N TRP A 179 -8.88 1.20 20.15
CA TRP A 179 -9.08 0.99 21.59
C TRP A 179 -10.17 1.87 22.23
N GLU A 180 -10.64 2.93 21.55
CA GLU A 180 -11.76 3.73 22.03
C GLU A 180 -13.12 3.07 21.70
N HIS A 181 -13.11 2.02 20.86
CA HIS A 181 -14.31 1.39 20.32
C HIS A 181 -14.35 -0.13 20.48
N LEU A 182 -13.19 -0.78 20.70
CA LEU A 182 -13.05 -2.21 20.85
C LEU A 182 -12.49 -2.54 22.23
N ASN A 183 -13.17 -3.41 22.99
CA ASN A 183 -12.62 -3.92 24.25
C ASN A 183 -11.70 -5.11 23.96
N PRO A 184 -10.47 -5.12 24.47
CA PRO A 184 -9.54 -6.25 24.27
C PRO A 184 -10.11 -7.60 24.73
N GLU A 185 -10.97 -7.58 25.77
CA GLU A 185 -11.58 -8.78 26.35
C GLU A 185 -12.60 -9.46 25.42
N ASP A 186 -13.17 -8.71 24.46
CA ASP A 186 -14.13 -9.23 23.49
C ASP A 186 -13.43 -9.99 22.34
N PHE A 187 -12.11 -9.80 22.19
CA PHE A 187 -11.30 -10.33 21.09
C PHE A 187 -9.99 -10.96 21.61
N PRO A 188 -10.05 -12.06 22.38
CA PRO A 188 -8.84 -12.71 22.87
C PRO A 188 -8.08 -13.37 21.72
N ASP A 189 -6.85 -12.92 21.46
CA ASP A 189 -5.91 -13.62 20.58
C ASP A 189 -5.54 -14.97 21.21
N SER A 190 -5.89 -16.06 20.52
CA SER A 190 -5.66 -17.46 20.96
C SER A 190 -4.23 -17.93 20.76
#